data_AF-A0AAT9R5D7-F1
#
_entry.id   AF-A0AAT9R5D7-F1
#
_cell.length_a   1.000
_cell.length_b   1.000
_cell.length_c   1.000
_cell.angle_alpha   90.00
_cell.angle_beta   90.00
_cell.angle_gamma   90.00
#
_symmetry.space_group_name_H-M   'P 1'
#
loop_
_entity.id
_entity.type
_entity.pdbx_description
1 polymer ?
#
loop_
_entity_poly.entity_id
_entity_poly.type
_entity_poly.pdbx_seq_one_letter_code
_entity_poly.pdbx_strand_id
1 'polypeptide(L)'
;MLLVRSIWNGAISFGLVSIPIKLVNATESHSVAFRQVHLEDGGRIRYRKVCELEDREVTQGEIGKAYEDADGTMIPITDEDLASLPIPTAKTIEIEGFVPAESVDPLQVDAAYYLAANGVPAAKPYTLLREALKRSGKVAICKFALRGRERLGMLRVVDDVLAMHGLLWPDEIRTTEGVAPDASVTVRDKELDLADALMDTLGEVDLESLHDDYREAVEDLIAAKASGEEPPAAPAPAAGGKVLDLMAALEKSVREAKESRGEDVADITPLPSRATPKQPTGKKSTTTTKKEAASPKKSTAKSNQPAKKSAAKKSTAKKTTTTRTTGTKTAATKTTAKKTPAKKATSRKSSA
;
A
#
# COMPACT_ATOMS: atom_id res chain seq x y z
N MET A 1 13.06 -12.43 -18.39
CA MET A 1 11.87 -12.82 -17.60
C MET A 1 12.12 -12.30 -16.19
N LEU A 2 11.61 -11.11 -15.85
CA LEU A 2 11.74 -10.56 -14.51
C LEU A 2 11.23 -11.61 -13.52
N LEU A 3 12.08 -12.00 -12.56
CA LEU A 3 11.75 -12.99 -11.54
C LEU A 3 10.81 -12.31 -10.52
N VAL A 4 9.58 -12.07 -10.96
CA VAL A 4 8.61 -11.34 -10.16
C VAL A 4 8.14 -12.25 -9.03
N ARG A 5 8.40 -11.82 -7.79
CA ARG A 5 8.18 -12.64 -6.61
C ARG A 5 6.68 -12.66 -6.30
N SER A 6 6.10 -13.87 -6.26
CA SER A 6 4.72 -14.03 -5.79
C SER A 6 4.61 -13.55 -4.35
N ILE A 7 3.60 -12.73 -4.09
CA ILE A 7 3.26 -12.19 -2.77
C ILE A 7 2.27 -13.12 -2.08
N TRP A 8 1.42 -13.78 -2.87
CA TRP A 8 0.38 -14.67 -2.37
C TRP A 8 0.06 -15.74 -3.40
N ASN A 9 -0.22 -16.96 -2.94
CA ASN A 9 -0.67 -18.06 -3.77
C ASN A 9 -2.05 -18.51 -3.29
N GLY A 10 -2.96 -18.72 -4.22
CA GLY A 10 -4.32 -19.14 -3.91
C GLY A 10 -5.02 -19.64 -5.15
N ALA A 11 -6.34 -19.57 -5.17
CA ALA A 11 -7.14 -19.91 -6.34
C ALA A 11 -8.23 -18.88 -6.60
N ILE A 12 -8.58 -18.68 -7.87
CA ILE A 12 -9.83 -18.01 -8.25
C ILE A 12 -10.94 -19.06 -8.19
N SER A 13 -12.02 -18.77 -7.48
CA SER A 13 -13.21 -19.60 -7.42
C SER A 13 -14.38 -18.89 -8.10
N PHE A 14 -15.07 -19.59 -8.98
CA PHE A 14 -16.33 -19.14 -9.57
C PHE A 14 -17.27 -20.34 -9.73
N GLY A 15 -18.32 -20.38 -8.91
CA GLY A 15 -19.23 -21.51 -8.83
C GLY A 15 -18.48 -22.80 -8.45
N LEU A 16 -18.33 -23.71 -9.41
CA LEU A 16 -17.67 -25.02 -9.22
C LEU A 16 -16.24 -25.07 -9.78
N VAL A 17 -15.74 -23.98 -10.38
CA VAL A 17 -14.42 -23.93 -11.01
C VAL A 17 -13.43 -23.29 -10.04
N SER A 18 -12.31 -23.97 -9.80
CA SER A 18 -11.18 -23.45 -9.03
C SER A 18 -9.92 -23.39 -9.89
N ILE A 19 -9.30 -22.22 -9.97
CA ILE A 19 -8.14 -21.95 -10.83
C ILE A 19 -6.95 -21.53 -9.95
N PRO A 20 -5.95 -22.39 -9.76
CA PRO A 20 -4.75 -22.04 -9.00
C PRO A 20 -4.01 -20.86 -9.63
N ILE A 21 -3.70 -19.82 -8.85
CA ILE A 21 -2.98 -18.63 -9.29
C ILE A 21 -1.88 -18.21 -8.31
N LYS A 22 -0.96 -17.38 -8.82
CA LYS A 22 0.02 -16.62 -8.07
C LYS A 22 -0.28 -15.14 -8.25
N LEU A 23 -0.30 -14.41 -7.15
CA LEU A 23 -0.57 -12.98 -7.12
C LEU A 23 0.74 -12.23 -6.97
N VAL A 24 0.90 -11.21 -7.81
CA VAL A 24 2.14 -10.46 -8.02
C VAL A 24 1.79 -8.98 -8.07
N ASN A 25 2.63 -8.09 -7.53
CA ASN A 25 2.40 -6.65 -7.68
C ASN A 25 2.41 -6.24 -9.16
N ALA A 26 1.45 -5.42 -9.57
CA ALA A 26 1.43 -4.80 -10.89
C ALA A 26 2.15 -3.44 -10.91
N THR A 27 2.38 -2.83 -9.74
CA THR A 27 3.03 -1.54 -9.60
C THR A 27 4.34 -1.66 -8.82
N GLU A 28 5.29 -0.78 -9.16
CA GLU A 28 6.55 -0.60 -8.45
C GLU A 28 6.66 0.85 -7.97
N SER A 29 7.22 1.07 -6.79
CA SER A 29 7.50 2.43 -6.32
C SER A 29 8.89 2.84 -6.81
N HIS A 30 8.96 3.99 -7.46
CA HIS A 30 10.22 4.60 -7.91
C HIS A 30 10.71 5.71 -6.97
N SER A 31 10.22 5.76 -5.73
CA SER A 31 10.59 6.79 -4.76
C SER A 31 12.02 6.59 -4.23
N VAL A 32 12.76 7.70 -4.07
CA VAL A 32 14.10 7.69 -3.47
C VAL A 32 13.99 7.43 -1.96
N ALA A 33 14.52 6.29 -1.51
CA ALA A 33 14.45 5.89 -0.11
C ALA A 33 15.57 6.51 0.73
N PHE A 34 15.21 7.39 1.67
CA PHE A 34 16.15 7.96 2.62
C PHE A 34 16.33 7.08 3.86
N ARG A 35 17.52 7.17 4.45
CA ARG A 35 17.80 6.57 5.76
C ARG A 35 18.05 7.68 6.76
N GLN A 36 17.54 7.47 7.96
CA GLN A 36 17.78 8.40 9.04
C GLN A 36 19.23 8.27 9.54
N VAL A 37 19.86 9.43 9.68
CA VAL A 37 21.20 9.58 10.21
C VAL A 37 21.20 10.63 11.30
N HIS A 38 22.08 10.47 12.27
CA HIS A 38 22.38 11.51 13.25
C HIS A 38 23.14 12.63 12.52
N LEU A 39 22.65 13.87 12.62
CA LEU A 39 23.11 14.99 11.80
C LEU A 39 24.57 15.40 12.10
N GLU A 40 25.04 15.17 13.33
CA GLU A 40 26.37 15.58 13.75
C GLU A 40 27.48 14.64 13.25
N ASP A 41 27.24 13.31 13.25
CA ASP A 41 28.27 12.30 12.96
C ASP A 41 27.94 11.42 11.74
N GLY A 42 26.77 11.57 11.13
CA GLY A 42 26.29 10.74 10.01
C GLY A 42 25.94 9.30 10.40
N GLY A 43 25.92 8.98 11.69
CA GLY A 43 25.65 7.65 12.22
C GLY A 43 24.21 7.20 11.92
N ARG A 44 24.04 5.97 11.44
CA ARG A 44 22.70 5.42 11.14
C ARG A 44 21.87 5.24 12.41
N ILE A 45 20.66 5.78 12.42
CA ILE A 45 19.71 5.57 13.51
C ILE A 45 19.17 4.13 13.48
N ARG A 46 19.03 3.52 14.66
CA ARG A 46 18.39 2.21 14.85
C ARG A 46 17.26 2.34 15.87
N TYR A 47 16.12 1.73 15.54
CA TYR A 47 14.99 1.63 16.45
C TYR A 47 15.02 0.34 17.24
N ARG A 48 14.67 0.41 18.51
CA ARG A 48 14.46 -0.74 19.38
C ARG A 48 13.03 -0.67 19.93
N LYS A 49 12.36 -1.82 20.00
CA LYS A 49 11.01 -1.91 20.53
C LYS A 49 11.12 -2.26 22.00
N VAL A 50 10.48 -1.47 22.87
CA VAL A 50 10.55 -1.62 24.32
C VAL A 50 9.13 -1.87 24.83
N CYS A 51 8.96 -2.88 25.68
CA CYS A 51 7.70 -3.15 26.38
C CYS A 51 7.52 -2.15 27.52
N GLU A 52 6.42 -1.42 27.55
CA GLU A 52 6.16 -0.37 28.54
C GLU A 52 6.03 -0.92 29.97
N LEU A 53 5.48 -2.12 30.14
CA LEU A 53 5.27 -2.72 31.46
C LEU A 53 6.57 -3.24 32.10
N GLU A 54 7.50 -3.70 31.27
CA GLU A 54 8.74 -4.36 31.73
C GLU A 54 9.98 -3.48 31.52
N ASP A 55 9.83 -2.34 30.84
CA ASP A 55 10.90 -1.43 30.41
C ASP A 55 12.09 -2.17 29.76
N ARG A 56 11.78 -3.22 29.00
CA ARG A 56 12.77 -4.07 28.34
C ARG A 56 12.59 -4.10 26.83
N GLU A 57 13.71 -4.24 26.14
CA GLU A 57 13.69 -4.48 24.70
C GLU A 57 13.04 -5.84 24.39
N VAL A 58 12.15 -5.83 23.41
CA VAL A 58 11.43 -7.00 22.92
C VAL A 58 11.71 -7.24 21.45
N THR A 59 11.77 -8.51 21.08
CA THR A 59 11.96 -8.96 19.70
C THR A 59 10.63 -8.99 18.94
N GLN A 60 10.67 -9.04 17.61
CA GLN A 60 9.46 -9.08 16.79
C GLN A 60 8.55 -10.28 17.11
N GLY A 61 9.11 -11.42 17.53
CA GLY A 61 8.35 -12.63 17.86
C GLY A 61 7.60 -12.54 19.19
N GLU A 62 7.96 -11.58 20.05
CA GLU A 62 7.27 -11.33 21.33
C GLU A 62 6.13 -10.30 21.18
N ILE A 63 5.94 -9.74 19.98
CA ILE A 63 4.97 -8.67 19.74
C ILE A 63 3.74 -9.25 19.02
N GLY A 64 2.62 -9.30 19.74
CA GLY A 64 1.30 -9.65 19.20
C GLY A 64 0.47 -8.42 18.83
N LYS A 65 -0.81 -8.66 18.51
CA LYS A 65 -1.81 -7.61 18.32
C LYS A 65 -2.77 -7.63 19.51
N ALA A 66 -3.38 -6.50 19.82
CA ALA A 66 -4.46 -6.41 20.79
C ALA A 66 -5.53 -5.43 20.29
N TYR A 67 -6.77 -5.67 20.68
CA TYR A 67 -7.87 -4.72 20.54
C TYR A 67 -8.01 -3.95 21.85
N GLU A 68 -8.09 -2.63 21.77
CA GLU A 68 -8.34 -1.77 22.92
C GLU A 68 -9.86 -1.52 23.00
N ASP A 69 -10.48 -1.96 24.09
CA ASP A 69 -11.90 -1.69 24.35
C ASP A 69 -12.11 -0.26 24.88
N ALA A 70 -13.35 0.21 24.90
CA ALA A 70 -13.71 1.57 25.32
C ALA A 70 -13.23 1.93 26.75
N ASP A 71 -13.11 0.92 27.62
CA ASP A 71 -12.63 1.05 28.99
C ASP A 71 -11.09 0.98 29.11
N GLY A 72 -10.36 0.95 27.98
CA GLY A 72 -8.89 0.86 27.92
C GLY A 72 -8.33 -0.54 28.16
N THR A 73 -9.18 -1.57 28.18
CA THR A 73 -8.74 -2.96 28.36
C THR A 73 -8.14 -3.50 27.05
N MET A 74 -6.91 -4.02 27.14
CA MET A 74 -6.20 -4.61 26.00
C MET A 74 -6.52 -6.10 25.87
N ILE A 75 -7.26 -6.47 24.84
CA ILE A 75 -7.64 -7.85 24.53
C ILE A 75 -6.64 -8.41 23.49
N PRO A 76 -5.73 -9.32 23.86
CA PRO A 76 -4.76 -9.87 22.92
C PRO A 76 -5.48 -10.69 21.83
N ILE A 77 -5.08 -10.47 20.58
CA ILE A 77 -5.54 -11.19 19.40
C ILE A 77 -4.37 -11.98 18.84
N THR A 78 -4.46 -13.30 18.93
CA THR A 78 -3.42 -14.21 18.44
C THR A 78 -3.57 -14.47 16.94
N ASP A 79 -2.51 -14.95 16.30
CA ASP A 79 -2.59 -15.38 14.91
C ASP A 79 -3.51 -16.60 14.75
N GLU A 80 -3.62 -17.46 15.78
CA GLU A 80 -4.59 -18.55 15.85
C GLU A 80 -6.04 -18.06 15.87
N ASP A 81 -6.35 -17.02 16.64
CA ASP A 81 -7.68 -16.40 16.68
C ASP A 81 -8.07 -15.91 15.28
N LEU A 82 -7.15 -15.21 14.61
CA LEU A 82 -7.34 -14.71 13.23
C LEU A 82 -7.45 -15.84 12.20
N ALA A 83 -6.69 -16.92 12.36
CA ALA A 83 -6.74 -18.08 11.47
C ALA A 83 -8.01 -18.91 11.64
N SER A 84 -8.62 -18.88 12.84
CA SER A 84 -9.88 -19.56 13.15
C SER A 84 -11.12 -18.83 12.63
N LEU A 85 -10.96 -17.58 12.16
CA LEU A 85 -12.06 -16.80 11.61
C LEU A 85 -12.70 -17.58 10.45
N PRO A 86 -14.05 -17.71 10.42
CA PRO A 86 -14.76 -18.48 9.41
C PRO A 86 -14.86 -17.71 8.08
N ILE A 87 -13.71 -17.29 7.53
CA ILE A 87 -13.64 -16.50 6.30
C ILE A 87 -13.33 -17.44 5.12
N PRO A 88 -14.31 -17.70 4.23
CA PRO A 88 -14.12 -18.61 3.10
C PRO A 88 -13.05 -18.13 2.10
N THR A 89 -12.73 -16.83 2.11
CA THR A 89 -11.78 -16.18 1.19
C THR A 89 -10.31 -16.26 1.63
N ALA A 90 -9.99 -16.94 2.74
CA ALA A 90 -8.64 -16.99 3.33
C ALA A 90 -7.51 -17.34 2.33
N LYS A 91 -7.79 -18.18 1.33
CA LYS A 91 -6.85 -18.58 0.24
C LYS A 91 -7.48 -18.52 -1.15
N THR A 92 -8.61 -17.84 -1.29
CA THR A 92 -9.44 -17.88 -2.48
C THR A 92 -9.89 -16.48 -2.87
N ILE A 93 -9.80 -16.16 -4.15
CA ILE A 93 -10.46 -15.02 -4.76
C ILE A 93 -11.80 -15.53 -5.26
N GLU A 94 -12.88 -15.22 -4.55
CA GLU A 94 -14.23 -15.67 -4.86
C GLU A 94 -14.94 -14.64 -5.75
N ILE A 95 -15.29 -15.03 -6.98
CA ILE A 95 -16.03 -14.16 -7.90
C ILE A 95 -17.52 -14.16 -7.50
N GLU A 96 -18.02 -12.98 -7.16
CA GLU A 96 -19.41 -12.73 -6.77
C GLU A 96 -20.30 -12.42 -7.98
N GLY A 97 -19.75 -11.76 -9.01
CA GLY A 97 -20.52 -11.38 -10.18
C GLY A 97 -19.71 -10.63 -11.23
N PHE A 98 -20.39 -10.21 -12.30
CA PHE A 98 -19.77 -9.48 -13.42
C PHE A 98 -20.54 -8.21 -13.72
N VAL A 99 -19.83 -7.09 -13.81
CA VAL A 99 -20.40 -5.76 -14.07
C VAL A 99 -19.65 -5.07 -15.22
N PRO A 100 -20.24 -4.07 -15.90
CA PRO A 100 -19.49 -3.19 -16.79
C PRO A 100 -18.36 -2.48 -16.03
N ALA A 101 -17.25 -2.18 -16.72
CA ALA A 101 -16.09 -1.55 -16.08
C ALA A 101 -16.43 -0.14 -15.55
N GLU A 102 -17.27 0.60 -16.26
CA GLU A 102 -17.74 1.93 -15.89
C GLU A 102 -18.62 1.97 -14.62
N SER A 103 -19.10 0.82 -14.14
CA SER A 103 -19.87 0.73 -12.89
C SER A 103 -19.00 0.83 -11.64
N VAL A 104 -17.67 0.70 -11.78
CA VAL A 104 -16.72 0.83 -10.67
C VAL A 104 -16.20 2.27 -10.65
N ASP A 105 -16.53 3.00 -9.58
CA ASP A 105 -16.06 4.37 -9.39
C ASP A 105 -14.53 4.38 -9.21
N PRO A 106 -13.77 5.24 -9.91
CA PRO A 106 -12.33 5.39 -9.69
C PRO A 106 -11.94 5.61 -8.21
N LEU A 107 -12.80 6.23 -7.40
CA LEU A 107 -12.59 6.40 -5.95
C LEU A 107 -12.52 5.08 -5.18
N GLN A 108 -13.08 4.00 -5.72
CA GLN A 108 -13.02 2.67 -5.10
C GLN A 108 -11.69 1.97 -5.34
N VAL A 109 -10.91 2.35 -6.36
CA VAL A 109 -9.77 1.57 -6.82
C VAL A 109 -8.54 1.80 -5.94
N ASP A 110 -7.99 0.71 -5.38
CA ASP A 110 -6.75 0.66 -4.61
C ASP A 110 -5.63 -0.04 -5.42
N ALA A 111 -4.62 -0.61 -4.75
CA ALA A 111 -3.49 -1.29 -5.35
C ALA A 111 -3.86 -2.36 -6.40
N ALA A 112 -3.04 -2.42 -7.45
CA ALA A 112 -3.17 -3.34 -8.55
C ALA A 112 -2.18 -4.51 -8.46
N TYR A 113 -2.65 -5.69 -8.87
CA TYR A 113 -1.90 -6.94 -8.86
C TYR A 113 -2.09 -7.69 -10.19
N TYR A 114 -1.08 -8.40 -10.65
CA TYR A 114 -1.21 -9.38 -11.72
C TYR A 114 -1.42 -10.77 -11.14
N LEU A 115 -2.31 -11.54 -11.78
CA LEU A 115 -2.55 -12.94 -11.46
C LEU A 115 -1.91 -13.82 -12.53
N ALA A 116 -0.98 -14.68 -12.15
CA ALA A 116 -0.37 -15.67 -13.03
C ALA A 116 -0.94 -17.06 -12.73
N ALA A 117 -1.22 -17.86 -13.76
CA ALA A 117 -1.64 -19.25 -13.57
C ALA A 117 -0.57 -20.06 -12.82
N ASN A 118 -0.98 -20.81 -11.80
CA ASN A 118 -0.06 -21.62 -11.00
C ASN A 118 0.01 -23.06 -11.52
N GLY A 119 0.90 -23.27 -12.51
CA GLY A 119 1.19 -24.58 -13.09
C GLY A 119 0.36 -24.92 -14.33
N VAL A 120 0.78 -25.98 -15.03
CA VAL A 120 0.19 -26.41 -16.31
C VAL A 120 -1.32 -26.69 -16.22
N PRO A 121 -1.85 -27.35 -15.17
CA PRO A 121 -3.30 -27.61 -15.07
C PRO A 121 -4.15 -26.34 -14.97
N ALA A 122 -3.60 -25.25 -14.44
CA ALA A 122 -4.31 -23.99 -14.30
C ALA A 122 -4.37 -23.16 -15.60
N ALA A 123 -3.51 -23.47 -16.59
CA ALA A 123 -3.36 -22.65 -17.79
C ALA A 123 -4.66 -22.56 -18.61
N LYS A 124 -5.28 -23.69 -18.95
CA LYS A 124 -6.52 -23.71 -19.75
C LYS A 124 -7.69 -22.96 -19.09
N PRO A 125 -8.06 -23.23 -17.83
CA PRO A 125 -9.17 -22.50 -17.20
C PRO A 125 -8.84 -21.03 -16.97
N TYR A 126 -7.59 -20.67 -16.68
CA TYR A 126 -7.15 -19.28 -16.59
C TYR A 126 -7.35 -18.54 -17.92
N THR A 127 -6.87 -19.11 -19.03
CA THR A 127 -7.02 -18.52 -20.36
C THR A 127 -8.49 -18.42 -20.75
N LEU A 128 -9.31 -19.42 -20.42
CA LEU A 128 -10.74 -19.39 -20.70
C LEU A 128 -11.43 -18.23 -19.97
N LEU A 129 -11.14 -18.02 -18.68
CA LEU A 129 -11.69 -16.90 -17.91
C LEU A 129 -11.24 -15.56 -18.51
N ARG A 130 -9.95 -15.43 -18.85
CA ARG A 130 -9.40 -14.24 -19.52
C ARG A 130 -10.13 -13.93 -20.82
N GLU A 131 -10.27 -14.92 -21.71
CA GLU A 131 -10.97 -14.73 -22.99
C GLU A 131 -12.46 -14.41 -22.80
N ALA A 132 -13.11 -15.03 -21.81
CA ALA A 132 -14.50 -14.75 -21.50
C ALA A 132 -14.72 -13.30 -21.02
N LEU A 133 -13.85 -12.80 -20.13
CA LEU A 133 -13.88 -11.40 -19.69
C LEU A 133 -13.60 -10.45 -20.85
N LYS A 134 -12.56 -10.72 -21.65
CA LYS A 134 -12.21 -9.91 -22.83
C LYS A 134 -13.35 -9.83 -23.84
N ARG A 135 -14.01 -10.97 -24.11
CA ARG A 135 -15.15 -11.04 -25.05
C ARG A 135 -16.39 -10.33 -24.52
N SER A 136 -16.65 -10.39 -23.21
CA SER A 136 -17.84 -9.80 -22.61
C SER A 136 -17.72 -8.30 -22.34
N GLY A 137 -16.50 -7.76 -22.30
CA GLY A 137 -16.24 -6.36 -21.93
C GLY A 137 -16.57 -6.05 -20.46
N LYS A 138 -16.76 -7.08 -19.63
CA LYS A 138 -17.11 -6.95 -18.21
C LYS A 138 -15.89 -7.18 -17.33
N VAL A 139 -16.00 -6.69 -16.10
CA VAL A 139 -15.08 -6.98 -15.01
C VAL A 139 -15.77 -7.92 -14.01
N ALA A 140 -14.99 -8.75 -13.32
CA ALA A 140 -15.52 -9.63 -12.28
C ALA A 140 -15.32 -8.98 -10.91
N ILE A 141 -16.39 -8.81 -10.14
CA ILE A 141 -16.30 -8.38 -8.75
C ILE A 141 -16.04 -9.62 -7.89
N CYS A 142 -15.08 -9.53 -6.98
CA CYS A 142 -14.68 -10.63 -6.14
C CYS A 142 -14.43 -10.20 -4.69
N LYS A 143 -14.44 -11.18 -3.79
CA LYS A 143 -13.91 -11.05 -2.43
C LYS A 143 -12.64 -11.87 -2.30
N PHE A 144 -11.67 -11.34 -1.56
CA PHE A 144 -10.43 -12.04 -1.31
C PHE A 144 -9.85 -11.65 0.04
N ALA A 145 -9.11 -12.57 0.68
CA ALA A 145 -8.34 -12.23 1.87
C ALA A 145 -6.86 -12.00 1.52
N LEU A 146 -6.33 -10.83 1.90
CA LEU A 146 -4.91 -10.53 1.80
C LEU A 146 -4.42 -9.97 3.13
N ARG A 147 -3.33 -10.55 3.66
CA ARG A 147 -2.75 -10.19 4.97
C ARG A 147 -3.76 -10.27 6.14
N GLY A 148 -4.64 -11.26 6.09
CA GLY A 148 -5.60 -11.55 7.17
C GLY A 148 -6.83 -10.63 7.21
N ARG A 149 -7.10 -9.87 6.14
CA ARG A 149 -8.32 -9.06 6.00
C ARG A 149 -9.00 -9.39 4.68
N GLU A 150 -10.32 -9.60 4.74
CA GLU A 150 -11.15 -9.69 3.56
C GLU A 150 -11.32 -8.31 2.92
N ARG A 151 -11.24 -8.26 1.60
CA ARG A 151 -11.41 -7.06 0.79
C ARG A 151 -12.27 -7.36 -0.42
N LEU A 152 -12.89 -6.31 -0.94
CA LEU A 152 -13.48 -6.33 -2.27
C LEU A 152 -12.37 -6.18 -3.32
N GLY A 153 -12.58 -6.77 -4.48
CA GLY A 153 -11.66 -6.69 -5.61
C GLY A 153 -12.38 -6.72 -6.95
N MET A 154 -11.66 -6.30 -7.98
CA MET A 154 -12.10 -6.33 -9.36
C MET A 154 -11.06 -7.06 -10.21
N LEU A 155 -11.49 -8.10 -10.92
CA LEU A 155 -10.69 -8.77 -11.95
C LEU A 155 -11.02 -8.21 -13.32
N ARG A 156 -9.98 -7.81 -14.05
CA ARG A 156 -10.08 -7.37 -15.44
C ARG A 156 -8.93 -7.91 -16.27
N VAL A 157 -9.06 -7.82 -17.59
CA VAL A 157 -7.99 -8.20 -18.52
C VAL A 157 -7.13 -6.96 -18.82
N VAL A 158 -5.82 -7.12 -18.68
CA VAL A 158 -4.80 -6.16 -19.16
C VAL A 158 -3.94 -6.93 -20.14
N ASP A 159 -3.91 -6.50 -21.39
CA ASP A 159 -3.23 -7.19 -22.49
C ASP A 159 -3.60 -8.69 -22.58
N ASP A 160 -2.70 -9.54 -22.12
CA ASP A 160 -2.80 -11.00 -22.10
C ASP A 160 -2.81 -11.59 -20.68
N VAL A 161 -3.00 -10.78 -19.64
CA VAL A 161 -3.03 -11.23 -18.24
C VAL A 161 -4.29 -10.76 -17.52
N LEU A 162 -4.68 -11.49 -16.47
CA LEU A 162 -5.66 -11.05 -15.49
C LEU A 162 -4.99 -10.12 -14.49
N ALA A 163 -5.52 -8.91 -14.38
CA ALA A 163 -5.18 -7.95 -13.34
C ALA A 163 -6.31 -7.93 -12.30
N MET A 164 -5.91 -7.84 -11.03
CA MET A 164 -6.80 -7.64 -9.89
C MET A 164 -6.54 -6.28 -9.28
N HIS A 165 -7.57 -5.47 -9.17
CA HIS A 165 -7.56 -4.24 -8.37
C HIS A 165 -8.17 -4.54 -7.01
N GLY A 166 -7.53 -4.10 -5.93
CA GLY A 166 -8.23 -3.99 -4.66
C GLY A 166 -9.31 -2.91 -4.77
N LEU A 167 -10.45 -3.12 -4.13
CA LEU A 167 -11.51 -2.13 -4.02
C LEU A 167 -11.75 -1.78 -2.55
N LEU A 168 -11.99 -0.50 -2.30
CA LEU A 168 -12.56 -0.01 -1.04
C LEU A 168 -14.02 -0.49 -0.93
N TRP A 169 -14.44 -0.78 0.30
CA TRP A 169 -15.84 -1.06 0.57
C TRP A 169 -16.67 0.24 0.44
N PRO A 170 -17.96 0.16 0.07
CA PRO A 170 -18.80 1.36 -0.07
C PRO A 170 -18.86 2.23 1.19
N ASP A 171 -18.75 1.65 2.39
CA ASP A 171 -18.72 2.33 3.68
C ASP A 171 -17.36 2.97 4.02
N GLU A 172 -16.29 2.61 3.30
CA GLU A 172 -14.99 3.27 3.43
C GLU A 172 -14.91 4.58 2.63
N ILE A 173 -15.90 4.86 1.78
CA ILE A 173 -15.98 6.08 0.97
C ILE A 173 -16.79 7.13 1.72
N ARG A 174 -16.18 8.29 1.92
CA ARG A 174 -16.85 9.42 2.59
C ARG A 174 -17.95 10.01 1.71
N THR A 175 -19.00 10.51 2.36
CA THR A 175 -20.05 11.27 1.67
C THR A 175 -19.52 12.62 1.19
N THR A 176 -20.16 13.16 0.15
CA THR A 176 -19.83 14.48 -0.42
C THR A 176 -20.51 15.64 0.32
N GLU A 177 -21.22 15.36 1.42
CA GLU A 177 -21.97 16.34 2.19
C GLU A 177 -21.04 17.42 2.75
N GLY A 178 -21.37 18.70 2.49
CA GLY A 178 -20.57 19.86 2.92
C GLY A 178 -19.27 20.08 2.13
N VAL A 179 -19.02 19.33 1.05
CA VAL A 179 -17.84 19.54 0.19
C VAL A 179 -18.10 20.60 -0.88
N ALA A 180 -19.30 20.60 -1.47
CA ALA A 180 -19.69 21.57 -2.48
C ALA A 180 -20.01 22.94 -1.84
N PRO A 181 -19.88 24.05 -2.60
CA PRO A 181 -20.30 25.36 -2.12
C PRO A 181 -21.77 25.38 -1.68
N ASP A 182 -22.04 25.87 -0.47
CA ASP A 182 -23.41 25.97 0.07
C ASP A 182 -24.27 27.02 -0.65
N ALA A 183 -23.62 27.97 -1.33
CA ALA A 183 -24.29 29.02 -2.08
C ALA A 183 -24.79 28.50 -3.44
N SER A 184 -26.07 28.72 -3.74
CA SER A 184 -26.60 28.51 -5.08
C SER A 184 -25.96 29.50 -6.06
N VAL A 185 -25.03 29.02 -6.89
CA VAL A 185 -24.39 29.81 -7.94
C VAL A 185 -25.06 29.47 -9.27
N THR A 186 -25.57 30.49 -9.97
CA THR A 186 -26.08 30.33 -11.33
C THR A 186 -24.94 30.55 -12.32
N VAL A 187 -24.70 29.57 -13.17
CA VAL A 187 -23.72 29.65 -14.27
C VAL A 187 -24.47 29.91 -15.57
N ARG A 188 -24.02 30.86 -16.38
CA ARG A 188 -24.63 31.16 -17.69
C ARG A 188 -23.97 30.34 -18.79
N ASP A 189 -24.73 29.97 -19.81
CA ASP A 189 -24.22 29.17 -20.95
C ASP A 189 -22.98 29.81 -21.62
N LYS A 190 -22.96 31.15 -21.77
CA LYS A 190 -21.79 31.87 -22.31
C LYS A 190 -20.50 31.70 -21.48
N GLU A 191 -20.64 31.46 -20.18
CA GLU A 191 -19.49 31.20 -19.29
C GLU A 191 -19.00 29.77 -19.45
N LEU A 192 -19.90 28.82 -19.74
CA LEU A 192 -19.55 27.45 -20.10
C LEU A 192 -18.87 27.39 -21.47
N ASP A 193 -19.42 28.05 -22.49
CA ASP A 193 -18.84 28.12 -23.83
C ASP A 193 -17.39 28.65 -23.80
N LEU A 194 -17.15 29.65 -22.94
CA LEU A 194 -15.82 30.20 -22.73
C LEU A 194 -14.90 29.21 -22.00
N ALA A 195 -15.41 28.50 -20.99
CA ALA A 195 -14.64 27.49 -20.29
C ALA A 195 -14.23 26.35 -21.24
N ASP A 196 -15.13 25.90 -22.10
CA ASP A 196 -14.86 24.89 -23.13
C ASP A 196 -13.76 25.36 -24.09
N ALA A 197 -13.83 26.61 -24.58
CA ALA A 197 -12.79 27.18 -25.43
C ALA A 197 -11.42 27.23 -24.72
N LEU A 198 -11.39 27.49 -23.41
CA LEU A 198 -10.14 27.44 -22.63
C LEU A 198 -9.61 26.01 -22.54
N MET A 199 -10.46 25.01 -22.28
CA MET A 199 -10.05 23.61 -22.26
C MET A 199 -9.47 23.18 -23.61
N ASP A 200 -10.11 23.56 -24.71
CA ASP A 200 -9.63 23.28 -26.07
C ASP A 200 -8.26 23.91 -26.35
N THR A 201 -8.00 25.11 -25.81
CA THR A 201 -6.69 25.77 -25.97
C THR A 201 -5.56 25.09 -25.21
N LEU A 202 -5.88 24.43 -24.08
CA LEU A 202 -4.92 23.64 -23.32
C LEU A 202 -4.64 22.30 -24.02
N GLY A 203 -5.66 21.72 -24.66
CA GLY A 203 -5.54 20.50 -25.46
C GLY A 203 -5.33 19.22 -24.64
N GLU A 204 -5.01 18.13 -25.34
CA GLU A 204 -4.75 16.82 -24.73
C GLU A 204 -3.31 16.71 -24.24
N VAL A 205 -3.12 16.00 -23.13
CA VAL A 205 -1.79 15.73 -22.55
C VAL A 205 -1.44 14.27 -22.79
N ASP A 206 -0.24 14.03 -23.34
CA ASP A 206 0.35 12.71 -23.40
C ASP A 206 0.88 12.32 -22.00
N LEU A 207 0.25 11.34 -21.37
CA LEU A 207 0.60 10.87 -20.03
C LEU A 207 2.01 10.25 -19.98
N GLU A 208 2.52 9.69 -21.08
CA GLU A 208 3.87 9.10 -21.12
C GLU A 208 4.97 10.17 -21.14
N SER A 209 4.61 11.41 -21.53
CA SER A 209 5.54 12.55 -21.52
C SER A 209 5.73 13.17 -20.13
N LEU A 210 4.84 12.87 -19.18
CA LEU A 210 4.90 13.40 -17.82
C LEU A 210 5.94 12.65 -16.99
N HIS A 211 6.76 13.39 -16.25
CA HIS A 211 7.80 12.85 -15.37
C HIS A 211 7.68 13.40 -13.94
N ASP A 212 8.27 12.67 -12.99
CA ASP A 212 8.36 13.08 -11.59
C ASP A 212 9.53 14.04 -11.42
N ASP A 213 9.26 15.34 -11.64
CA ASP A 213 10.23 16.43 -11.46
C ASP A 213 10.89 16.44 -10.09
N TYR A 214 10.15 16.04 -9.05
CA TYR A 214 10.68 15.99 -7.70
C TYR A 214 11.74 14.90 -7.56
N ARG A 215 11.49 13.71 -8.11
CA ARG A 215 12.48 12.62 -8.11
C ARG A 215 13.75 13.03 -8.82
N GLU A 216 13.63 13.61 -10.02
CA GLU A 216 14.79 14.07 -10.80
C GLU A 216 15.60 15.13 -10.03
N ALA A 217 14.92 16.13 -9.46
CA ALA A 217 15.56 17.15 -8.64
C ALA A 217 16.26 16.56 -7.39
N VAL A 218 15.68 15.53 -6.77
CA VAL A 218 16.29 14.81 -5.64
C VAL A 218 17.54 14.03 -6.08
N GLU A 219 17.49 13.36 -7.23
CA GLU A 219 18.63 12.62 -7.77
C GLU A 219 19.79 13.55 -8.12
N ASP A 220 19.51 14.68 -8.75
CA ASP A 220 20.49 15.72 -9.04
C ASP A 220 21.10 16.32 -7.76
N LEU A 221 20.26 16.59 -6.75
CA LEU A 221 20.72 17.07 -5.45
C LEU A 221 21.66 16.05 -4.77
N ILE A 222 21.35 14.76 -4.87
CA ILE A 222 22.18 13.68 -4.33
C ILE A 222 23.50 13.60 -5.11
N ALA A 223 23.45 13.69 -6.44
CA ALA A 223 24.64 13.65 -7.30
C ALA A 223 25.59 14.83 -7.01
N ALA A 224 25.06 16.05 -6.95
CA ALA A 224 25.83 17.26 -6.61
C ALA A 224 26.45 17.16 -5.21
N LYS A 225 25.69 16.72 -4.20
CA LYS A 225 26.22 16.49 -2.84
C LYS A 225 27.27 15.39 -2.80
N ALA A 226 27.18 14.38 -3.66
CA ALA A 226 28.17 13.30 -3.74
C ALA A 226 29.46 13.73 -4.45
N SER A 227 29.38 14.62 -5.46
CA SER A 227 30.54 15.22 -6.14
C SER A 227 31.17 16.39 -5.37
N GLY A 228 30.46 16.96 -4.39
CA GLY A 228 30.87 18.14 -3.65
C GLY A 228 30.57 19.46 -4.37
N GLU A 229 29.71 19.41 -5.38
CA GLU A 229 29.27 20.56 -6.17
C GLU A 229 27.98 21.17 -5.59
N GLU A 230 27.69 22.40 -6.01
CA GLU A 230 26.46 23.09 -5.62
C GLU A 230 25.27 22.53 -6.41
N PRO A 231 24.09 22.33 -5.79
CA PRO A 231 22.94 21.77 -6.49
C PRO A 231 22.49 22.66 -7.66
N PRO A 232 21.96 22.07 -8.75
CA PRO A 232 21.46 22.86 -9.86
C PRO A 232 20.33 23.82 -9.40
N ALA A 233 20.38 25.06 -9.88
CA ALA A 233 19.35 26.06 -9.59
C ALA A 233 18.05 25.69 -10.30
N ALA A 234 16.91 25.95 -9.64
CA ALA A 234 15.60 25.72 -10.23
C ALA A 234 15.48 26.53 -11.55
N PRO A 235 15.00 25.90 -12.65
CA PRO A 235 14.78 26.62 -13.90
C PRO A 235 13.78 27.76 -13.67
N ALA A 236 14.04 28.90 -14.31
CA ALA A 236 13.12 30.04 -14.24
C ALA A 236 11.76 29.63 -14.83
N PRO A 237 10.63 30.01 -14.21
CA PRO A 237 9.32 29.66 -14.72
C PRO A 237 9.18 30.17 -16.16
N ALA A 238 8.74 29.29 -17.06
CA ALA A 238 8.51 29.65 -18.45
C ALA A 238 7.55 30.86 -18.50
N ALA A 239 7.93 31.91 -19.23
CA ALA A 239 7.12 33.11 -19.34
C ALA A 239 5.75 32.75 -19.94
N GLY A 240 4.67 33.00 -19.19
CA GLY A 240 3.29 32.65 -19.51
C GLY A 240 2.68 33.48 -20.66
N GLY A 241 3.35 33.54 -21.80
CA GLY A 241 3.00 34.40 -22.93
C GLY A 241 1.62 34.13 -23.54
N LYS A 242 1.09 32.91 -23.45
CA LYS A 242 -0.23 32.54 -24.00
C LYS A 242 -1.42 32.91 -23.11
N VAL A 243 -1.25 32.94 -21.78
CA VAL A 243 -2.35 33.22 -20.85
C VAL A 243 -2.66 34.72 -20.78
N LEU A 244 -1.64 35.58 -20.97
CA LEU A 244 -1.83 37.03 -21.00
C LEU A 244 -2.70 37.49 -22.19
N ASP A 245 -2.60 36.82 -23.34
CA ASP A 245 -3.38 37.13 -24.54
C ASP A 245 -4.86 36.74 -24.36
N LEU A 246 -5.13 35.60 -23.71
CA LEU A 246 -6.49 35.18 -23.38
C LEU A 246 -7.15 36.05 -22.31
N MET A 247 -6.42 36.49 -21.28
CA MET A 247 -6.92 37.46 -20.30
C MET A 247 -7.25 38.81 -20.95
N ALA A 248 -6.40 39.27 -21.88
CA ALA A 248 -6.65 40.49 -22.64
C ALA A 248 -7.86 40.36 -23.59
N ALA A 249 -8.00 39.21 -24.25
CA ALA A 249 -9.16 38.88 -25.09
C ALA A 249 -10.44 38.78 -24.25
N LEU A 250 -10.34 38.21 -23.03
CA LEU A 250 -11.44 38.08 -22.08
C LEU A 250 -11.91 39.43 -21.55
N GLU A 251 -10.99 40.30 -21.13
CA GLU A 251 -11.32 41.66 -20.70
C GLU A 251 -11.99 42.47 -21.82
N LYS A 252 -11.55 42.27 -23.06
CA LYS A 252 -12.12 42.94 -24.22
C LYS A 252 -13.53 42.46 -24.52
N SER A 253 -13.77 41.16 -24.51
CA SER A 253 -15.10 40.56 -24.73
C SER A 253 -16.11 40.94 -23.63
N VAL A 254 -15.67 40.99 -22.37
CA VAL A 254 -16.51 41.44 -21.24
C VAL A 254 -16.81 42.94 -21.33
N ARG A 255 -15.86 43.76 -21.78
CA ARG A 255 -16.05 45.21 -21.96
C ARG A 255 -17.03 45.50 -23.10
N GLU A 256 -16.89 44.82 -24.24
CA GLU A 256 -17.83 44.92 -25.37
C GLU A 256 -19.25 44.40 -24.99
N ALA A 257 -19.34 43.38 -24.13
CA ALA A 257 -20.61 42.89 -23.58
C ALA A 257 -21.26 43.85 -22.57
N LYS A 258 -20.48 44.66 -21.85
CA LYS A 258 -20.98 45.72 -20.97
C LYS A 258 -21.43 46.96 -21.75
N GLU A 259 -20.66 47.36 -22.77
CA GLU A 259 -20.99 48.49 -23.65
C GLU A 259 -22.26 48.23 -24.48
N SER A 260 -22.48 47.00 -24.93
CA SER A 260 -23.72 46.60 -25.63
C SER A 260 -24.96 46.49 -24.72
N ARG A 261 -24.80 46.51 -23.39
CA ARG A 261 -25.90 46.52 -22.40
C ARG A 261 -26.31 47.93 -21.93
N GLY A 262 -25.60 48.98 -22.34
CA GLY A 262 -26.00 50.36 -22.08
C GLY A 262 -26.03 50.75 -20.60
N GLU A 263 -25.09 50.25 -19.79
CA GLU A 263 -24.85 50.77 -18.43
C GLU A 263 -23.70 51.79 -18.48
N ASP A 264 -24.01 53.05 -18.21
CA ASP A 264 -23.06 54.16 -18.11
C ASP A 264 -21.93 53.84 -17.10
N VAL A 265 -20.71 54.22 -17.50
CA VAL A 265 -19.48 54.04 -16.72
C VAL A 265 -19.57 54.89 -15.44
N ALA A 266 -19.92 54.24 -14.32
CA ALA A 266 -19.71 54.81 -13.00
C ALA A 266 -18.24 54.60 -12.60
N ASP A 267 -17.56 55.72 -12.41
CA ASP A 267 -16.19 55.87 -11.92
C ASP A 267 -16.00 55.05 -10.62
N ILE A 268 -15.16 54.01 -10.66
CA ILE A 268 -14.86 53.19 -9.49
C ILE A 268 -13.86 53.98 -8.64
N THR A 269 -14.37 54.68 -7.63
CA THR A 269 -13.55 55.21 -6.54
C THR A 269 -12.91 54.02 -5.80
N PRO A 270 -11.58 53.91 -5.71
CA PRO A 270 -10.96 52.80 -5.00
C PRO A 270 -11.24 52.92 -3.49
N LEU A 271 -11.82 51.87 -2.89
CA LEU A 271 -11.90 51.74 -1.43
C LEU A 271 -10.48 51.68 -0.85
N PRO A 272 -10.22 52.35 0.29
CA PRO A 272 -8.91 52.32 0.92
C PRO A 272 -8.56 50.89 1.36
N SER A 273 -7.37 50.45 0.98
CA SER A 273 -6.74 49.21 1.44
C SER A 273 -6.76 49.16 2.97
N ARG A 274 -7.42 48.13 3.50
CA ARG A 274 -7.42 47.79 4.92
C ARG A 274 -5.99 47.45 5.32
N ALA A 275 -5.40 48.34 6.13
CA ALA A 275 -4.09 48.16 6.73
C ALA A 275 -3.99 46.79 7.44
N THR A 276 -2.92 46.07 7.14
CA THR A 276 -2.46 44.89 7.88
C THR A 276 -2.24 45.25 9.36
N PRO A 277 -2.70 44.43 10.33
CA PRO A 277 -2.44 44.70 11.74
C PRO A 277 -0.96 44.56 12.04
N LYS A 278 -0.36 45.64 12.56
CA LYS A 278 0.97 45.63 13.18
C LYS A 278 0.98 44.63 14.34
N GLN A 279 1.91 43.69 14.26
CA GLN A 279 2.40 42.87 15.36
C GLN A 279 2.92 43.76 16.50
N PRO A 280 2.43 43.63 17.75
CA PRO A 280 3.09 44.25 18.88
C PRO A 280 4.21 43.37 19.40
N THR A 281 5.41 43.91 19.25
CA THR A 281 6.64 43.59 19.97
C THR A 281 6.39 43.50 21.48
N GLY A 282 7.01 42.50 22.11
CA GLY A 282 6.83 42.22 23.53
C GLY A 282 7.36 43.29 24.49
N LYS A 283 6.82 43.28 25.70
CA LYS A 283 7.55 43.68 26.92
C LYS A 283 6.91 43.07 28.18
N LYS A 284 7.67 42.13 28.75
CA LYS A 284 7.98 41.92 30.18
C LYS A 284 7.21 42.76 31.22
N SER A 285 6.55 42.06 32.15
CA SER A 285 6.47 42.42 33.59
C SER A 285 6.18 41.11 34.36
N THR A 286 7.00 40.56 35.28
CA THR A 286 7.20 40.93 36.71
C THR A 286 5.86 41.29 37.39
N THR A 287 5.39 40.71 38.50
CA THR A 287 6.02 40.08 39.67
C THR A 287 4.89 39.45 40.52
N THR A 288 5.20 38.36 41.25
CA THR A 288 4.74 37.98 42.63
C THR A 288 3.27 38.16 43.04
N THR A 289 2.60 37.20 43.70
CA THR A 289 2.92 36.53 44.99
C THR A 289 1.99 35.31 45.15
N LYS A 290 2.50 34.12 45.52
CA LYS A 290 2.60 33.57 46.90
C LYS A 290 1.22 33.29 47.52
N LYS A 291 0.87 32.08 47.99
CA LYS A 291 1.43 31.42 49.19
C LYS A 291 0.84 29.99 49.29
N GLU A 292 1.63 28.90 49.33
CA GLU A 292 2.24 28.23 50.53
C GLU A 292 1.18 27.50 51.37
N ALA A 293 1.36 26.32 51.96
CA ALA A 293 2.52 25.54 52.41
C ALA A 293 1.99 24.13 52.79
N ALA A 294 2.70 23.08 53.23
CA ALA A 294 4.05 22.86 53.72
C ALA A 294 4.21 21.34 53.93
N SER A 295 5.39 20.80 53.62
CA SER A 295 5.97 19.59 54.26
C SER A 295 6.40 19.94 55.71
N PRO A 296 6.89 19.06 56.62
CA PRO A 296 8.16 18.32 56.39
C PRO A 296 8.50 17.07 57.27
N LYS A 297 9.58 16.35 56.86
CA LYS A 297 10.67 15.72 57.68
C LYS A 297 10.30 14.54 58.64
N LYS A 298 11.17 13.58 59.04
CA LYS A 298 12.58 13.16 58.83
C LYS A 298 12.87 12.00 59.82
N SER A 299 13.66 10.97 59.45
CA SER A 299 14.64 10.25 60.32
C SER A 299 15.20 9.03 59.55
N THR A 300 16.47 8.99 59.09
CA THR A 300 17.76 8.66 59.76
C THR A 300 17.98 7.20 60.20
N ALA A 301 19.15 6.69 59.80
CA ALA A 301 20.03 5.64 60.38
C ALA A 301 20.11 4.31 59.56
N LYS A 302 21.20 3.99 58.83
CA LYS A 302 22.58 3.58 59.23
C LYS A 302 22.66 2.10 59.61
N SER A 303 23.36 1.26 58.81
CA SER A 303 24.37 0.28 59.26
C SER A 303 24.78 -0.75 58.16
N ASN A 304 26.10 -0.83 57.94
CA ASN A 304 26.97 -1.98 57.63
C ASN A 304 26.77 -2.92 56.41
N GLN A 305 27.74 -2.83 55.48
CA GLN A 305 28.49 -3.98 54.92
C GLN A 305 29.43 -4.58 56.01
N PRO A 306 30.06 -5.78 55.90
CA PRO A 306 30.71 -6.29 54.67
C PRO A 306 30.79 -7.83 54.45
N ALA A 307 31.43 -8.19 53.32
CA ALA A 307 32.25 -9.40 53.06
C ALA A 307 31.48 -10.69 52.69
N LYS A 308 31.96 -11.64 51.87
CA LYS A 308 33.20 -11.89 51.09
C LYS A 308 32.96 -13.21 50.33
N LYS A 309 33.56 -13.35 49.14
CA LYS A 309 34.05 -14.60 48.50
C LYS A 309 32.97 -15.66 48.12
N SER A 310 33.09 -16.48 47.09
CA SER A 310 34.24 -17.02 46.36
C SER A 310 33.80 -17.54 44.98
N ALA A 311 34.70 -17.43 44.01
CA ALA A 311 34.72 -18.27 42.83
C ALA A 311 34.94 -19.75 43.18
N ALA A 312 34.31 -20.67 42.43
CA ALA A 312 34.86 -22.00 42.19
C ALA A 312 34.37 -22.57 40.85
N LYS A 313 35.36 -23.04 40.09
CA LYS A 313 35.33 -23.65 38.77
C LYS A 313 35.16 -25.16 38.92
N LYS A 314 34.58 -25.79 37.88
CA LYS A 314 34.77 -27.19 37.43
C LYS A 314 34.36 -28.32 38.39
N SER A 315 33.56 -29.27 37.89
CA SER A 315 34.09 -30.41 37.13
C SER A 315 33.00 -31.34 36.59
N THR A 316 33.22 -31.75 35.35
CA THR A 316 32.75 -32.94 34.64
C THR A 316 32.53 -34.21 35.47
N ALA A 317 31.49 -34.96 35.16
CA ALA A 317 31.54 -36.43 35.09
C ALA A 317 30.52 -36.99 34.09
N LYS A 318 31.04 -37.81 33.19
CA LYS A 318 30.40 -38.59 32.13
C LYS A 318 30.42 -40.06 32.55
N LYS A 319 29.28 -40.77 32.44
CA LYS A 319 29.21 -42.21 32.12
C LYS A 319 27.73 -42.53 31.76
N THR A 320 27.33 -42.92 30.54
CA THR A 320 27.46 -44.23 29.85
C THR A 320 27.20 -45.42 30.78
N THR A 321 26.36 -46.44 30.52
CA THR A 321 25.79 -47.10 29.31
C THR A 321 24.65 -48.01 29.83
N THR A 322 23.65 -48.50 29.09
CA THR A 322 23.66 -49.80 28.34
C THR A 322 22.21 -50.01 27.83
N THR A 323 21.92 -49.96 26.53
CA THR A 323 21.84 -51.07 25.54
C THR A 323 20.85 -52.19 25.86
N ARG A 324 19.86 -52.40 24.99
CA ARG A 324 19.41 -53.75 24.63
C ARG A 324 18.87 -53.80 23.19
N THR A 325 19.63 -54.52 22.36
CA THR A 325 19.32 -55.02 21.02
C THR A 325 19.08 -56.53 21.12
N THR A 326 18.15 -57.06 20.33
CA THR A 326 18.03 -58.47 19.87
C THR A 326 17.14 -58.41 18.62
N GLY A 327 17.47 -58.84 17.40
CA GLY A 327 18.36 -59.91 16.92
C GLY A 327 17.53 -61.13 16.48
N THR A 328 16.89 -61.13 15.29
CA THR A 328 17.26 -61.86 14.03
C THR A 328 17.01 -63.39 13.99
N LYS A 329 16.32 -63.85 12.92
CA LYS A 329 16.61 -65.02 12.00
C LYS A 329 15.34 -65.85 11.70
N THR A 330 15.18 -66.68 10.66
CA THR A 330 15.64 -66.88 9.25
C THR A 330 14.95 -68.18 8.78
N ALA A 331 14.71 -68.34 7.46
CA ALA A 331 14.68 -69.60 6.63
C ALA A 331 13.36 -69.81 5.84
N ALA A 332 13.34 -69.75 4.49
CA ALA A 332 13.72 -70.76 3.46
C ALA A 332 12.58 -71.80 3.22
N THR A 333 12.21 -72.34 2.03
CA THR A 333 12.79 -72.43 0.67
C THR A 333 11.73 -73.02 -0.31
N LYS A 334 11.97 -72.89 -1.64
CA LYS A 334 11.64 -73.80 -2.78
C LYS A 334 10.16 -73.84 -3.27
N THR A 335 9.82 -73.94 -4.57
CA THR A 335 10.46 -74.67 -5.70
C THR A 335 9.88 -74.25 -7.08
N THR A 336 10.76 -74.07 -8.09
CA THR A 336 10.75 -74.54 -9.54
C THR A 336 9.46 -74.50 -10.40
N ALA A 337 9.43 -74.26 -11.73
CA ALA A 337 10.35 -74.47 -12.86
C ALA A 337 9.87 -73.61 -14.09
N LYS A 338 10.76 -73.01 -14.92
CA LYS A 338 11.27 -73.49 -16.25
C LYS A 338 10.12 -73.68 -17.30
N LYS A 339 10.06 -73.06 -18.49
CA LYS A 339 11.03 -73.01 -19.60
C LYS A 339 10.44 -72.18 -20.78
N THR A 340 11.26 -71.35 -21.43
CA THR A 340 11.10 -70.72 -22.77
C THR A 340 11.26 -71.76 -23.91
N PRO A 341 11.32 -71.44 -25.23
CA PRO A 341 10.75 -70.34 -26.07
C PRO A 341 10.10 -70.87 -27.39
N ALA A 342 9.54 -69.98 -28.23
CA ALA A 342 9.88 -69.83 -29.68
C ALA A 342 8.71 -69.40 -30.60
N LYS A 343 8.97 -68.33 -31.37
CA LYS A 343 8.70 -68.07 -32.82
C LYS A 343 7.42 -68.65 -33.45
N LYS A 344 6.64 -67.81 -34.14
CA LYS A 344 6.80 -67.37 -35.56
C LYS A 344 5.43 -66.99 -36.15
N ALA A 345 5.38 -65.85 -36.87
CA ALA A 345 4.60 -65.58 -38.11
C ALA A 345 3.06 -65.82 -38.10
N THR A 346 2.18 -65.10 -38.80
CA THR A 346 2.27 -64.26 -40.00
C THR A 346 0.91 -63.55 -40.19
N SER A 347 0.96 -62.36 -40.78
CA SER A 347 0.02 -61.76 -41.76
C SER A 347 -1.49 -62.08 -41.74
N ARG A 348 -2.30 -61.01 -41.75
CA ARG A 348 -3.05 -60.46 -42.91
C ARG A 348 -3.96 -59.32 -42.38
N LYS A 349 -3.90 -58.11 -42.97
CA LYS A 349 -4.84 -57.58 -44.01
C LYS A 349 -6.31 -57.72 -43.58
N SER A 350 -7.21 -56.77 -43.74
CA SER A 350 -7.27 -55.36 -44.14
C SER A 350 -8.77 -55.00 -44.02
N SER A 351 -9.10 -53.71 -43.98
CA SER A 351 -10.39 -53.11 -44.42
C SER A 351 -11.67 -53.57 -43.68
N ALA A 352 -12.58 -52.69 -43.26
CA ALA A 352 -13.00 -51.42 -43.83
C ALA A 352 -13.25 -50.37 -42.73
#